data_AF-A0A951LL41-F1
#
_entry.id   AF-A0A951LL41-F1
#
_cell.length_a   1.000
_cell.length_b   1.000
_cell.length_c   1.000
_cell.angle_alpha   90.00
_cell.angle_beta   90.00
_cell.angle_gamma   90.00
#
_symmetry.space_group_name_H-M   'P 1'
#
loop_
_entity.id
_entity.type
_entity.pdbx_description
1 polymer ?
#
loop_
_entity_poly.entity_id
_entity_poly.type
_entity_poly.pdbx_seq_one_letter_code
_entity_poly.pdbx_strand_id
1 'polypeptide(L)'
;MQWGKRQKLGSGSQQRGAKQPTRSQVMALCPMRNPQLAWYEEEGRVVLHIKRAHTWKTRLLQVFFPLPEERRIVLDAIGTDVWQMMDGKTTMGQIAKALGSKYQLGPRETELSLQQFFKEIGRRGYMGFWGEGNSTKLEQSEQPEKTPLSTGKAAPKMQAKAKVKQKKSGVKSQAKRV
;
A
#
# COMPACT_ATOMS: atom_id res chain seq x y z
N MET A 1 -26.31 -16.14 -50.19
CA MET A 1 -26.80 -16.40 -48.82
C MET A 1 -25.75 -15.89 -47.83
N GLN A 2 -26.17 -14.96 -46.98
CA GLN A 2 -25.34 -14.16 -46.08
C GLN A 2 -25.07 -14.90 -44.78
N TRP A 3 -23.82 -15.07 -44.37
CA TRP A 3 -23.49 -15.49 -43.00
C TRP A 3 -22.39 -14.61 -42.40
N GLY A 4 -22.86 -13.52 -41.78
CA GLY A 4 -22.45 -12.98 -40.49
C GLY A 4 -20.96 -12.85 -40.18
N LYS A 5 -20.42 -11.64 -40.35
CA LYS A 5 -19.28 -11.14 -39.57
C LYS A 5 -19.60 -11.27 -38.08
N ARG A 6 -19.03 -12.29 -37.41
CA ARG A 6 -19.06 -12.38 -35.95
C ARG A 6 -17.98 -11.46 -35.41
N GLN A 7 -18.39 -10.24 -35.03
CA GLN A 7 -17.59 -9.36 -34.21
C GLN A 7 -17.26 -10.09 -32.90
N LYS A 8 -15.99 -10.46 -32.71
CA LYS A 8 -15.51 -10.92 -31.41
C LYS A 8 -15.31 -9.65 -30.58
N LEU A 9 -16.31 -9.36 -29.74
CA LEU A 9 -16.25 -8.35 -28.70
C LEU A 9 -14.92 -8.50 -27.95
N GLY A 10 -14.08 -7.48 -28.04
CA GLY A 10 -12.85 -7.41 -27.28
C GLY A 10 -13.20 -7.35 -25.80
N SER A 11 -12.98 -8.45 -25.07
CA SER A 11 -12.78 -8.35 -23.61
C SER A 11 -11.31 -8.01 -23.37
N GLY A 12 -10.93 -6.79 -23.75
CA GLY A 12 -9.70 -6.18 -23.25
C GLY A 12 -9.93 -5.84 -21.79
N SER A 13 -9.72 -6.79 -20.89
CA SER A 13 -9.45 -6.46 -19.49
C SER A 13 -8.09 -5.78 -19.47
N GLN A 14 -8.12 -4.46 -19.68
CA GLN A 14 -6.99 -3.57 -19.55
C GLN A 14 -6.37 -3.82 -18.17
N GLN A 15 -5.31 -4.61 -18.11
CA GLN A 15 -4.46 -4.72 -16.94
C GLN A 15 -3.91 -3.31 -16.72
N ARG A 16 -4.55 -2.54 -15.84
CA ARG A 16 -4.01 -1.26 -15.37
C ARG A 16 -2.68 -1.64 -14.73
N GLY A 17 -1.56 -1.26 -15.36
CA GLY A 17 -0.23 -1.50 -14.82
C GLY A 17 -0.24 -1.08 -13.36
N ALA A 18 -0.08 -2.04 -12.45
CA ALA A 18 -0.24 -1.81 -11.02
C ALA A 18 0.78 -0.73 -10.62
N LYS A 19 0.29 0.47 -10.32
CA LYS A 19 1.13 1.57 -9.86
C LYS A 19 1.79 1.10 -8.56
N GLN A 20 3.11 1.17 -8.51
CA GLN A 20 3.85 0.72 -7.33
C GLN A 20 3.34 1.48 -6.10
N PRO A 21 3.09 0.78 -4.97
CA PRO A 21 2.57 1.43 -3.79
C PRO A 21 3.57 2.48 -3.29
N THR A 22 3.06 3.65 -2.93
CA THR A 22 3.87 4.70 -2.31
C THR A 22 4.29 4.28 -0.91
N ARG A 23 5.39 4.85 -0.39
CA ARG A 23 5.87 4.57 0.97
C ARG A 23 4.77 4.73 2.02
N SER A 24 3.98 5.82 1.93
CA SER A 24 2.87 6.08 2.85
C SER A 24 1.81 4.97 2.81
N GLN A 25 1.47 4.48 1.62
CA GLN A 25 0.53 3.37 1.46
C GLN A 25 1.06 2.07 2.07
N VAL A 26 2.35 1.77 1.91
CA VAL A 26 2.97 0.59 2.54
C VAL A 26 2.94 0.71 4.07
N MET A 27 3.26 1.89 4.61
CA MET A 27 3.24 2.13 6.06
C MET A 27 1.83 2.03 6.68
N ALA A 28 0.78 2.21 5.87
CA ALA A 28 -0.61 2.08 6.30
C ALA A 28 -1.13 0.64 6.30
N LEU A 29 -0.37 -0.33 5.77
CA LEU A 29 -0.78 -1.73 5.78
C LEU A 29 -0.69 -2.31 7.20
N CYS A 30 -1.61 -3.21 7.52
CA CYS A 30 -1.65 -3.97 8.76
C CYS A 30 -1.15 -5.40 8.50
N PRO A 31 0.05 -5.77 8.98
CA PRO A 31 0.53 -7.14 8.86
C PRO A 31 -0.30 -8.08 9.74
N MET A 32 -0.66 -9.24 9.18
CA MET A 32 -1.35 -10.31 9.89
C MET A 32 -0.56 -11.61 9.77
N ARG A 33 -0.46 -12.33 10.88
CA ARG A 33 0.13 -13.67 10.92
C ARG A 33 -0.72 -14.67 10.15
N ASN A 34 -0.07 -15.68 9.57
CA ASN A 34 -0.78 -16.82 9.02
C ASN A 34 -1.36 -17.68 10.18
N PRO A 35 -2.68 -17.81 10.32
CA PRO A 35 -3.30 -18.54 11.43
C PRO A 35 -3.06 -20.06 11.37
N GLN A 36 -2.65 -20.60 10.22
CA GLN A 36 -2.32 -22.02 10.08
C GLN A 36 -0.88 -22.35 10.52
N LEU A 37 -0.07 -21.34 10.82
CA LEU A 37 1.32 -21.50 11.22
C LEU A 37 1.43 -21.68 12.73
N ALA A 38 1.98 -22.81 13.16
CA ALA A 38 2.26 -23.06 14.57
C ALA A 38 3.48 -22.26 15.02
N TRP A 39 3.34 -21.54 16.13
CA TRP A 39 4.42 -20.81 16.76
C TRP A 39 4.27 -20.87 18.28
N TYR A 40 5.40 -20.84 18.99
CA TYR A 40 5.46 -20.83 20.45
C TYR A 40 6.47 -19.77 20.91
N GLU A 41 6.35 -19.37 22.16
CA GLU A 41 7.36 -18.53 22.82
C GLU A 41 8.24 -19.43 23.68
N GLU A 42 9.54 -19.40 23.40
CA GLU A 42 10.57 -20.16 24.11
C GLU A 42 11.68 -19.18 24.51
N GLU A 43 11.99 -19.09 25.80
CA GLU A 43 13.01 -18.18 26.34
C GLU A 43 12.83 -16.71 25.92
N GLY A 44 11.58 -16.25 25.79
CA GLY A 44 11.26 -14.88 25.35
C GLY A 44 11.51 -14.63 23.86
N ARG A 45 11.70 -15.68 23.06
CA ARG A 45 11.81 -15.61 21.60
C ARG A 45 10.68 -16.38 20.93
N VAL A 46 10.23 -15.90 19.79
CA VAL A 46 9.22 -16.60 18.98
C VAL A 46 9.91 -17.69 18.17
N VAL A 47 9.42 -18.92 18.29
CA VAL A 47 9.86 -20.08 17.49
C VAL A 47 8.72 -20.52 16.57
N LEU A 48 8.97 -20.50 15.26
CA LEU A 48 8.00 -20.96 14.26
C LEU A 48 8.26 -22.42 13.90
N HIS A 49 7.21 -23.23 14.02
CA HIS A 49 7.20 -24.64 13.64
C HIS A 49 6.58 -24.78 12.25
N ILE A 50 7.44 -25.01 11.26
CA ILE A 50 7.01 -25.17 9.87
C ILE A 50 6.95 -26.65 9.54
N LYS A 51 5.72 -27.15 9.38
CA LYS A 51 5.47 -28.48 8.81
C LYS A 51 5.90 -28.47 7.35
N ARG A 52 6.77 -29.40 6.95
CA ARG A 52 7.19 -29.49 5.56
C ARG A 52 6.03 -30.05 4.73
N ALA A 53 5.73 -29.42 3.60
CA ALA A 53 4.81 -29.99 2.61
C ALA A 53 5.40 -31.31 2.09
N HIS A 54 4.68 -32.41 2.25
CA HIS A 54 5.10 -33.72 1.79
C HIS A 54 4.89 -33.80 0.27
N THR A 55 5.97 -33.76 -0.49
CA THR A 55 5.95 -33.89 -1.96
C THR A 55 6.49 -35.26 -2.35
N TRP A 56 6.11 -35.79 -3.51
CA TRP A 56 6.65 -37.05 -4.02
C TRP A 56 8.20 -37.10 -4.03
N LYS A 57 8.85 -35.95 -4.27
CA LYS A 57 10.31 -35.81 -4.20
C LYS A 57 10.87 -35.96 -2.78
N THR A 58 10.16 -35.46 -1.75
CA THR A 58 10.61 -35.62 -0.36
C THR A 58 10.51 -37.07 0.10
N ARG A 59 9.52 -37.81 -0.42
CA ARG A 59 9.40 -39.25 -0.18
C ARG A 59 10.56 -40.05 -0.79
N LEU A 60 11.03 -39.66 -1.98
CA LEU A 60 12.20 -40.28 -2.61
C LEU A 60 13.51 -39.97 -1.84
N LEU A 61 13.68 -38.76 -1.33
CA LEU A 61 14.87 -38.38 -0.54
C LEU A 61 14.91 -39.03 0.86
N GLN A 62 13.76 -39.28 1.49
CA GLN A 62 13.67 -39.95 2.79
C GLN A 62 14.19 -41.40 2.77
N VAL A 63 14.15 -42.07 1.61
CA VAL A 63 14.68 -43.43 1.45
C VAL A 63 16.21 -43.45 1.57
N PHE A 64 16.89 -42.38 1.14
CA PHE A 64 18.35 -42.32 1.12
C PHE A 64 18.95 -41.54 2.30
N PHE A 65 18.18 -40.64 2.94
CA PHE A 65 18.65 -39.86 4.09
C PHE A 65 17.52 -39.64 5.10
N PRO A 66 17.76 -39.83 6.42
CA PRO A 66 16.79 -39.47 7.46
C PRO A 66 16.64 -37.95 7.49
N LEU A 67 15.67 -37.44 6.73
CA LEU A 67 15.37 -36.00 6.66
C LEU A 67 14.39 -35.64 7.78
N PRO A 68 14.75 -34.70 8.68
CA PRO A 68 13.84 -34.26 9.74
C PRO A 68 12.59 -33.59 9.14
N GLU A 69 11.43 -34.00 9.67
CA GLU A 69 10.10 -33.64 9.16
C GLU A 69 9.72 -32.18 9.44
N GLU A 70 10.29 -31.60 10.49
CA GLU A 70 9.98 -30.26 10.96
C GLU A 70 11.16 -29.30 10.83
N ARG A 71 10.87 -28.05 10.46
CA ARG A 71 11.85 -26.96 10.52
C ARG A 71 11.43 -25.97 11.59
N ARG A 72 12.31 -25.73 12.55
CA ARG A 72 12.19 -24.67 13.55
C ARG A 72 12.95 -23.43 13.10
N ILE A 73 12.33 -22.26 13.20
CA ILE A 73 12.98 -20.97 12.97
C ILE A 73 12.78 -20.13 14.21
N VAL A 74 13.87 -19.77 14.87
CA VAL A 74 13.85 -18.85 16.02
C VAL A 74 13.98 -17.43 15.49
N LEU A 75 13.14 -16.52 15.96
CA LEU A 75 13.22 -15.10 15.63
C LEU A 75 14.21 -14.39 16.56
N ASP A 76 14.86 -13.37 16.00
CA ASP A 76 15.66 -12.43 16.79
C ASP A 76 14.76 -11.62 17.74
N ALA A 77 15.36 -10.91 18.70
CA ALA A 77 14.61 -10.10 19.68
C ALA A 77 13.66 -9.08 18.99
N ILE A 78 14.19 -8.34 18.00
CA ILE A 78 13.39 -7.39 17.22
C ILE A 78 12.27 -8.11 16.46
N GLY A 79 12.60 -9.24 15.80
CA GLY A 79 11.63 -10.01 15.04
C GLY A 79 10.52 -10.60 15.91
N THR A 80 10.86 -11.04 17.13
CA THR A 80 9.92 -11.54 18.14
C THR A 80 8.91 -10.46 18.52
N ASP A 81 9.38 -9.26 18.82
CA ASP A 81 8.48 -8.14 19.15
C ASP A 81 7.57 -7.77 17.99
N VAL A 82 8.13 -7.71 16.77
CA VAL A 82 7.33 -7.46 15.56
C VAL A 82 6.25 -8.54 15.40
N TRP A 83 6.63 -9.80 15.54
CA TRP A 83 5.71 -10.93 15.41
C TRP A 83 4.56 -10.86 16.42
N GLN A 84 4.86 -10.47 17.67
CA GLN A 84 3.84 -10.30 18.71
C GLN A 84 2.89 -9.13 18.40
N MET A 85 3.40 -8.04 17.81
CA MET A 85 2.60 -6.88 17.39
C MET A 85 1.76 -7.11 16.13
N MET A 86 1.97 -8.22 15.39
CA MET A 86 1.21 -8.53 14.19
C MET A 86 -0.16 -9.13 14.53
N ASP A 87 -1.13 -8.27 14.79
CA ASP A 87 -2.52 -8.65 15.10
C ASP A 87 -3.51 -8.40 13.94
N GLY A 88 -3.03 -7.86 12.81
CA GLY A 88 -3.87 -7.45 11.68
C GLY A 88 -4.61 -6.13 11.89
N LYS A 89 -4.41 -5.45 13.04
CA LYS A 89 -5.01 -4.14 13.35
C LYS A 89 -3.95 -3.04 13.43
N THR A 90 -2.76 -3.39 13.88
CA THR A 90 -1.63 -2.48 14.03
C THR A 90 -0.99 -2.25 12.67
N THR A 91 -0.76 -0.98 12.31
CA THR A 91 -0.14 -0.64 11.02
C THR A 91 1.38 -0.80 11.05
N MET A 92 2.01 -0.99 9.89
CA MET A 92 3.47 -1.01 9.78
C MET A 92 4.12 0.24 10.38
N GLY A 93 3.51 1.42 10.19
CA GLY A 93 4.00 2.67 10.78
C GLY A 93 3.94 2.70 12.31
N GLN A 94 2.89 2.13 12.92
CA GLN A 94 2.79 2.00 14.37
C GLN A 94 3.84 1.05 14.93
N ILE A 95 4.05 -0.09 14.25
CA ILE A 95 5.09 -1.07 14.60
C ILE A 95 6.47 -0.40 14.53
N ALA A 96 6.77 0.32 13.46
CA ALA A 96 8.04 1.04 13.31
C ALA A 96 8.25 2.06 14.44
N LYS A 97 7.22 2.81 14.83
CA LYS A 97 7.32 3.76 15.95
C LYS A 97 7.58 3.06 17.29
N ALA A 98 6.91 1.95 17.54
CA ALA A 98 7.10 1.16 18.77
C ALA A 98 8.51 0.58 18.86
N LEU A 99 9.02 -0.01 17.77
CA LEU A 99 10.39 -0.53 17.70
C LEU A 99 11.44 0.56 17.85
N GLY A 100 11.29 1.68 17.16
CA GLY A 100 12.24 2.79 17.26
C GLY A 100 12.34 3.33 18.69
N SER A 101 11.22 3.34 19.41
CA SER A 101 11.18 3.74 20.82
C SER A 101 11.81 2.70 21.75
N LYS A 102 11.53 1.40 21.53
CA LYS A 102 12.02 0.30 22.37
C LYS A 102 13.53 0.06 22.20
N TYR A 103 14.02 0.11 20.96
CA TYR A 103 15.41 -0.21 20.60
C TYR A 103 16.27 1.03 20.34
N GLN A 104 15.72 2.24 20.52
CA GLN A 104 16.42 3.53 20.31
C GLN A 104 17.03 3.67 18.90
N LEU A 105 16.36 3.08 17.91
CA LEU A 105 16.80 3.08 16.51
C LEU A 105 16.32 4.34 15.78
N GLY A 106 17.09 4.77 14.78
CA GLY A 106 16.67 5.87 13.92
C GLY A 106 15.39 5.53 13.14
N PRO A 107 14.55 6.52 12.76
CA PRO A 107 13.29 6.26 12.04
C PRO A 107 13.51 5.52 10.71
N ARG A 108 14.55 5.91 9.96
CA ARG A 108 14.88 5.31 8.67
C ARG A 108 15.46 3.91 8.80
N GLU A 109 16.27 3.69 9.82
CA GLU A 109 16.85 2.38 10.12
C GLU A 109 15.77 1.39 10.55
N THR A 110 14.87 1.83 11.44
CA THR A 110 13.75 1.00 11.91
C THR A 110 12.86 0.57 10.75
N GLU A 111 12.53 1.50 9.85
CA GLU A 111 11.71 1.18 8.68
C GLU A 111 12.40 0.18 7.75
N LEU A 112 13.70 0.34 7.49
CA LEU A 112 14.45 -0.58 6.63
C LEU A 112 14.54 -1.99 7.23
N SER A 113 14.87 -2.09 8.53
CA SER A 113 14.93 -3.36 9.25
C SER A 113 13.56 -4.04 9.27
N LEU A 114 12.49 -3.28 9.49
CA LEU A 114 11.12 -3.80 9.48
C LEU A 114 10.72 -4.29 8.07
N GLN A 115 11.04 -3.53 7.02
CA GLN A 115 10.78 -3.93 5.64
C GLN A 115 11.54 -5.21 5.27
N GLN A 116 12.80 -5.32 5.66
CA GLN A 116 13.61 -6.51 5.42
C GLN A 116 13.02 -7.73 6.14
N PHE A 117 12.64 -7.59 7.41
CA PHE A 117 11.97 -8.65 8.17
C PHE A 117 10.70 -9.12 7.46
N PHE A 118 9.80 -8.21 7.10
CA PHE A 118 8.57 -8.56 6.40
C PHE A 118 8.78 -9.18 5.03
N LYS A 119 9.81 -8.75 4.29
CA LYS A 119 10.19 -9.39 3.03
C LYS A 119 10.60 -10.85 3.24
N GLU A 120 11.31 -11.16 4.31
CA GLU A 120 11.77 -12.52 4.62
C GLU A 120 10.63 -13.45 5.02
N ILE A 121 9.77 -13.02 5.94
CA ILE A 121 8.65 -13.85 6.42
C ILE A 121 7.47 -13.87 5.42
N GLY A 122 7.27 -12.78 4.66
CA GLY A 122 6.28 -12.69 3.58
C GLY A 122 6.61 -13.58 2.38
N ARG A 123 7.88 -13.64 1.95
CA ARG A 123 8.31 -14.54 0.86
C ARG A 123 8.04 -16.01 1.18
N ARG A 124 8.03 -16.38 2.46
CA ARG A 124 7.80 -17.75 2.93
C ARG A 124 6.32 -18.03 3.23
N GLY A 125 5.43 -17.05 3.10
CA GLY A 125 4.00 -17.20 3.36
C GLY A 125 3.63 -17.28 4.85
N TYR A 126 4.51 -16.81 5.74
CA TYR A 126 4.24 -16.81 7.19
C TYR A 126 3.36 -15.63 7.63
N MET A 127 3.26 -14.60 6.79
CA MET A 127 2.43 -13.44 7.01
C MET A 127 1.70 -13.02 5.74
N GLY A 128 0.65 -12.22 5.92
CA GLY A 128 0.02 -11.41 4.88
C GLY A 128 -0.15 -9.96 5.33
N PHE A 129 -0.63 -9.11 4.43
CA PHE A 129 -1.00 -7.72 4.73
C PHE A 129 -2.47 -7.51 4.48
N TRP A 130 -3.10 -6.76 5.37
CA TRP A 130 -4.46 -6.25 5.21
C TRP A 130 -4.42 -4.74 5.21
N GLY A 131 -5.33 -4.15 4.45
CA GLY A 131 -5.44 -2.70 4.37
C GLY A 131 -6.26 -2.36 3.16
N GLU A 132 -7.18 -1.42 3.33
CA GLU A 132 -7.83 -0.80 2.19
C GLU A 132 -6.76 -0.02 1.44
N GLY A 133 -6.31 -0.57 0.32
CA GLY A 133 -5.56 0.20 -0.67
C GLY A 133 -6.47 1.35 -1.09
N ASN A 134 -6.28 2.51 -0.46
CA ASN A 134 -7.10 3.70 -0.65
C ASN A 134 -6.96 4.13 -2.13
N SER A 135 -7.81 3.54 -2.97
CA SER A 135 -7.92 3.75 -4.40
C SER A 135 -9.02 4.77 -4.70
N THR A 136 -9.44 5.54 -3.69
CA THR A 136 -10.40 6.62 -3.87
C THR A 136 -10.01 7.77 -2.96
N LYS A 137 -9.72 8.92 -3.58
CA LYS A 137 -9.45 10.24 -2.98
C LYS A 137 -8.04 10.52 -2.47
N LEU A 138 -7.11 10.66 -3.42
CA LEU A 138 -6.04 11.67 -3.32
C LEU A 138 -6.16 12.60 -4.54
N GLU A 139 -7.29 13.28 -4.63
CA GLU A 139 -7.39 14.53 -5.36
C GLU A 139 -7.59 15.63 -4.31
N GLN A 140 -6.60 16.53 -4.24
CA GLN A 140 -6.61 17.85 -3.60
C GLN A 140 -6.54 17.94 -2.06
N SER A 141 -5.31 18.21 -1.57
CA SER A 141 -4.89 19.00 -0.38
C SER A 141 -3.54 18.40 0.08
N GLU A 142 -2.35 19.01 0.09
CA GLU A 142 -1.89 20.39 0.26
C GLU A 142 -0.49 20.51 -0.36
N GLN A 143 -0.21 21.59 -1.10
CA GLN A 143 1.15 22.13 -1.22
C GLN A 143 1.20 23.35 -0.30
N PRO A 144 2.07 23.41 0.73
CA PRO A 144 2.30 24.66 1.43
C PRO A 144 3.19 25.55 0.55
N GLU A 145 2.59 26.65 0.12
CA GLU A 145 3.11 28.01 0.29
C GLU A 145 4.63 28.19 0.13
N LYS A 146 5.03 28.81 -0.99
CA LYS A 146 6.27 29.57 -1.08
C LYS A 146 5.91 31.02 -1.41
N THR A 147 6.10 31.90 -0.45
CA THR A 147 6.04 33.37 -0.59
C THR A 147 7.38 33.93 -0.10
N PRO A 148 7.74 35.18 -0.44
CA PRO A 148 8.13 35.72 -1.74
C PRO A 148 9.64 36.09 -1.74
N LEU A 149 10.21 36.58 -2.85
CA LEU A 149 10.95 37.87 -2.93
C LEU A 149 11.66 38.05 -4.28
N SER A 150 11.40 39.21 -4.92
CA SER A 150 12.27 40.02 -5.79
C SER A 150 13.07 39.31 -6.92
N THR A 151 13.00 39.71 -8.18
CA THR A 151 13.46 41.04 -8.63
C THR A 151 13.07 41.25 -10.10
N GLY A 152 12.59 42.46 -10.42
CA GLY A 152 12.74 43.22 -11.67
C GLY A 152 12.54 42.52 -13.03
N LYS A 153 11.61 43.02 -13.84
CA LYS A 153 11.90 44.01 -14.93
C LYS A 153 10.75 44.06 -15.95
N ALA A 154 10.27 45.29 -16.19
CA ALA A 154 9.63 45.82 -17.41
C ALA A 154 8.23 45.32 -17.86
N ALA A 155 7.25 46.23 -17.75
CA ALA A 155 6.15 46.42 -18.72
C ALA A 155 6.71 47.05 -20.04
N PRO A 156 5.94 47.35 -21.13
CA PRO A 156 4.47 47.32 -21.31
C PRO A 156 3.95 46.87 -22.71
N LYS A 157 2.59 46.81 -22.85
CA LYS A 157 1.70 47.31 -23.95
C LYS A 157 0.45 46.41 -24.12
N MET A 158 -0.76 46.91 -23.83
CA MET A 158 -1.75 47.48 -24.79
C MET A 158 -2.11 46.47 -25.91
N GLN A 159 -3.35 46.00 -26.17
CA GLN A 159 -4.70 46.58 -26.13
C GLN A 159 -5.75 45.44 -26.17
N ALA A 160 -6.94 45.61 -25.55
CA ALA A 160 -8.10 44.76 -25.83
C ALA A 160 -9.33 45.62 -26.11
N LYS A 161 -9.92 45.44 -27.29
CA LYS A 161 -11.10 46.17 -27.80
C LYS A 161 -12.40 45.51 -27.36
N ALA A 162 -13.35 46.37 -27.03
CA ALA A 162 -14.74 46.08 -26.74
C ALA A 162 -15.53 45.54 -27.95
N LYS A 163 -16.51 44.66 -27.70
CA LYS A 163 -17.79 44.64 -28.43
C LYS A 163 -18.86 43.88 -27.64
N VAL A 164 -19.73 44.67 -27.00
CA VAL A 164 -21.04 44.28 -26.47
C VAL A 164 -22.02 44.18 -27.64
N LYS A 165 -22.78 43.09 -27.74
CA LYS A 165 -23.93 42.97 -28.66
C LYS A 165 -25.17 42.61 -27.85
N GLN A 166 -26.03 43.61 -27.68
CA GLN A 166 -27.38 43.49 -27.14
C GLN A 166 -28.25 42.61 -28.02
N LYS A 167 -29.08 41.75 -27.41
CA LYS A 167 -30.29 41.19 -28.04
C LYS A 167 -31.48 41.50 -27.12
N LYS A 168 -32.40 42.30 -27.66
CA LYS A 168 -33.65 42.76 -27.04
C LYS A 168 -34.72 41.66 -27.03
N SER A 169 -35.72 41.95 -26.21
CA SER A 169 -37.11 41.47 -26.17
C SER A 169 -37.30 40.06 -25.64
N GLY A 170 -38.11 39.82 -24.61
CA GLY A 170 -39.01 40.70 -23.88
C GLY A 170 -40.17 39.87 -23.36
N VAL A 171 -40.53 39.99 -22.09
CA VAL A 171 -41.85 39.57 -21.59
C VAL A 171 -42.24 40.55 -20.48
N LYS A 172 -43.43 41.12 -20.65
CA LYS A 172 -44.12 42.04 -19.76
C LYS A 172 -44.75 41.26 -18.60
N SER A 173 -44.77 41.89 -17.42
CA SER A 173 -45.91 41.96 -16.47
C SER A 173 -45.42 42.74 -15.25
N GLN A 174 -45.83 44.00 -15.02
CA GLN A 174 -47.08 44.38 -14.33
C GLN A 174 -47.35 43.50 -13.08
N ALA A 175 -47.59 44.02 -11.88
CA ALA A 175 -47.84 45.38 -11.42
C ALA A 175 -47.64 45.48 -9.89
N LYS A 176 -47.32 46.71 -9.45
CA LYS A 176 -47.78 47.46 -8.25
C LYS A 176 -47.87 46.71 -6.90
N ARG A 177 -47.12 47.16 -5.88
CA ARG A 177 -47.52 48.17 -4.86
C ARG A 177 -48.83 47.76 -4.19
N VAL A 178 -48.87 47.51 -2.89
CA VAL A 178 -48.50 48.43 -1.78
C VAL A 178 -47.87 47.64 -0.64
#